data_AF-A0A6H0HCV2-F1
#
_entry.id   AF-A0A6H0HCV2-F1
#
_cell.length_a   1.000
_cell.length_b   1.000
_cell.length_c   1.000
_cell.angle_alpha   90.00
_cell.angle_beta   90.00
_cell.angle_gamma   90.00
#
_symmetry.space_group_name_H-M   'P 1'
#
loop_
_entity.id
_entity.type
_entity.pdbx_description
1 polymer ?
#
loop_
_entity_poly.entity_id
_entity_poly.type
_entity_poly.pdbx_seq_one_letter_code
_entity_poly.pdbx_strand_id
1 'polypeptide(L)' 'MNRNLEGIEEGKIEVAKAMLADNVDTNTIVKFTGLSISEIERIAGLEDAHQLT' A
#
# COMPACT_ATOMS: atom_id res chain seq x y z
N MET A 1 -8.86 -16.87 20.64
CA MET A 1 -8.15 -16.61 19.37
C MET A 1 -8.57 -15.23 18.86
N ASN A 2 -7.86 -14.17 19.25
CA ASN A 2 -7.95 -12.90 18.53
C ASN A 2 -7.16 -13.12 17.25
N ARG A 3 -7.83 -13.20 16.10
CA ARG A 3 -7.14 -13.36 14.82
C ARG A 3 -6.51 -12.01 14.50
N ASN A 4 -5.21 -11.91 14.76
CA ASN A 4 -4.21 -10.92 14.38
C ASN A 4 -4.61 -10.07 13.16
N LEU A 5 -5.44 -9.04 13.35
CA LEU A 5 -5.81 -8.10 12.29
C LEU A 5 -4.56 -7.34 11.81
N GLU A 6 -3.64 -7.06 12.74
CA GLU A 6 -2.35 -6.40 12.49
C GLU A 6 -1.51 -7.14 11.44
N GLY A 7 -1.34 -8.47 11.57
CA GLY A 7 -0.55 -9.24 10.61
C GLY A 7 -1.17 -9.34 9.21
N ILE A 8 -2.50 -9.18 9.09
CA ILE A 8 -3.18 -9.14 7.79
C ILE A 8 -2.93 -7.79 7.11
N GLU A 9 -2.97 -6.69 7.87
CA GLU A 9 -2.68 -5.35 7.35
C GLU A 9 -1.21 -5.21 6.94
N GLU A 10 -0.28 -5.68 7.77
CA GLU A 10 1.15 -5.70 7.45
C GLU A 10 1.44 -6.47 6.16
N GLY A 11 0.85 -7.67 6.01
CA GLY A 11 1.01 -8.47 4.80
C GLY A 11 0.48 -7.78 3.54
N LYS A 12 -0.64 -7.05 3.63
CA LYS A 12 -1.16 -6.25 2.50
C LYS A 12 -0.18 -5.14 2.10
N ILE A 13 0.41 -4.46 3.07
CA ILE A 13 1.39 -3.39 2.83
C ILE A 13 2.67 -3.95 2.18
N GLU A 14 3.18 -5.08 2.66
CA GLU A 14 4.37 -5.73 2.08
C GLU A 14 4.14 -6.14 0.62
N VAL A 15 2.99 -6.76 0.34
CA VAL A 15 2.61 -7.14 -1.03
C VAL A 15 2.51 -5.91 -1.93
N ALA A 16 1.86 -4.84 -1.47
CA ALA A 16 1.77 -3.59 -2.23
C ALA A 16 3.14 -2.98 -2.54
N LYS A 17 4.08 -2.96 -1.57
CA LYS A 17 5.46 -2.46 -1.77
C LYS A 17 6.20 -3.28 -2.82
N ALA A 18 6.12 -4.61 -2.74
CA ALA A 18 6.76 -5.49 -3.71
C ALA A 18 6.20 -5.29 -5.13
N MET A 19 4.87 -5.21 -5.26
CA MET A 19 4.22 -4.98 -6.55
C MET A 19 4.56 -3.61 -7.15
N LEU A 20 4.66 -2.56 -6.33
CA LEU A 20 5.12 -1.24 -6.77
C LEU A 20 6.57 -1.28 -7.27
N ALA A 21 7.46 -1.99 -6.55
CA ALA A 21 8.85 -2.16 -6.97
C ALA A 21 8.97 -2.90 -8.31
N ASP A 22 8.03 -3.80 -8.59
CA ASP A 22 7.91 -4.53 -9.86
C ASP A 22 7.20 -3.72 -10.97
N ASN A 23 6.92 -2.43 -10.75
CA ASN A 23 6.20 -1.53 -11.67
C ASN A 23 4.79 -2.05 -12.04
N VAL A 24 4.14 -2.78 -11.14
CA VAL A 24 2.74 -3.17 -11.31
C VAL A 24 1.85 -1.93 -11.17
N ASP A 25 0.89 -1.79 -12.08
CA ASP A 25 -0.08 -0.69 -12.07
C ASP A 25 -0.90 -0.65 -10.77
N THR A 26 -1.10 0.55 -10.22
CA THR A 26 -1.83 0.80 -8.98
C THR A 26 -3.23 0.17 -8.96
N ASN A 27 -3.98 0.18 -10.06
CA ASN A 27 -5.31 -0.44 -10.10
C ASN A 27 -5.24 -1.97 -9.94
N THR A 28 -4.17 -2.57 -10.46
CA THR A 28 -3.89 -4.00 -10.28
C THR A 28 -3.57 -4.28 -8.81
N ILE A 29 -2.74 -3.46 -8.18
CA ILE A 29 -2.39 -3.61 -6.75
C ILE A 29 -3.63 -3.48 -5.87
N VAL A 30 -4.49 -2.49 -6.12
CA VAL A 30 -5.79 -2.30 -5.44
C VAL A 30 -6.65 -3.57 -5.55
N LYS A 31 -6.76 -4.15 -6.74
CA LYS A 31 -7.56 -5.36 -6.98
C LYS A 31 -7.05 -6.58 -6.20
N PHE A 32 -5.75 -6.75 -6.04
CA PHE A 32 -5.15 -7.93 -5.40
C PHE A 32 -4.97 -7.78 -3.89
N THR A 33 -4.70 -6.57 -3.39
CA THR A 33 -4.47 -6.31 -1.95
C THR A 33 -5.74 -5.86 -1.23
N GLY A 34 -6.71 -5.30 -1.97
CA GLY A 34 -7.89 -4.65 -1.41
C GLY A 34 -7.59 -3.32 -0.72
N LEU A 35 -6.38 -2.77 -0.88
CA LEU A 35 -6.03 -1.43 -0.42
C LEU A 35 -6.64 -0.38 -1.35
N SER A 36 -6.97 0.78 -0.81
CA SER A 36 -7.39 1.94 -1.60
C SER A 36 -6.22 2.58 -2.35
N ILE A 37 -6.52 3.34 -3.40
CA ILE A 37 -5.50 4.09 -4.15
C ILE A 37 -4.70 5.00 -3.22
N SER A 38 -5.37 5.71 -2.30
CA SER A 38 -4.70 6.59 -1.33
C SER A 38 -3.76 5.82 -0.39
N GLU A 39 -4.12 4.60 0.02
CA GLU A 39 -3.19 3.74 0.77
C GLU A 39 -1.96 3.35 -0.06
N ILE A 40 -2.14 3.05 -1.34
CA ILE A 40 -1.01 2.74 -2.24
C ILE A 40 -0.13 3.98 -2.47
N GLU A 41 -0.70 5.16 -2.65
CA GLU A 41 0.04 6.43 -2.80
C GLU A 41 0.86 6.75 -1.56
N ARG A 42 0.30 6.52 -0.36
CA ARG A 42 1.04 6.60 0.91
C ARG A 42 2.22 5.65 0.96
N ILE A 43 1.99 4.39 0.59
CA ILE A 43 3.02 3.35 0.60
C ILE A 43 4.12 3.67 -0.42
N ALA A 44 3.76 4.23 -1.57
CA ALA A 44 4.68 4.66 -2.61
C ALA A 44 5.53 5.88 -2.22
N GLY A 45 5.29 6.51 -1.07
CA GLY A 45 5.98 7.73 -0.66
C GLY A 45 5.60 8.93 -1.54
N LEU A 46 4.42 8.89 -2.18
CA LEU A 46 3.88 10.02 -2.95
C LEU A 46 3.23 11.08 -2.05
N GLU A 47 3.10 10.81 -0.74
CA GLU A 47 2.81 11.82 0.28
C GLU A 47 4.11 12.43 0.81
N ASP A 48 4.79 13.26 0.02
CA ASP A 48 5.78 14.22 0.56
C ASP A 48 6.07 15.34 -0.45
N ALA A 49 5.22 16.37 -0.46
CA ALA A 49 5.59 17.72 -0.94
C ALA A 49 4.65 18.84 -0.44
N HIS A 50 4.12 18.77 0.79
CA HIS A 50 3.38 19.91 1.39
C HIS A 50 3.86 20.28 2.80
N GLN A 51 5.18 20.25 3.02
CA GLN A 51 5.82 21.02 4.09
C GLN A 51 7.02 21.79 3.55
N LEU A 52 6.77 22.80 2.72
CA LEU A 52 7.72 23.88 2.42
C LEU A 52 6.95 25.10 1.87
N THR A 53 6.28 25.83 2.75
CA THR A 53 6.05 27.28 2.65
C THR A 53 5.96 27.88 4.04
#